data_AF-A0A094CRE0-F1
#
_entry.id   AF-A0A094CRE0-F1
#
_cell.length_a   1.000
_cell.length_b   1.000
_cell.length_c   1.000
_cell.angle_alpha   90.00
_cell.angle_beta   90.00
_cell.angle_gamma   90.00
#
_symmetry.space_group_name_H-M   'P 1'
#
loop_
_entity.id
_entity.type
_entity.pdbx_description
1 polymer ?
#
loop_
_entity_poly.entity_id
_entity_poly.type
_entity_poly.pdbx_seq_one_letter_code
_entity_poly.pdbx_strand_id
1 'polypeptide(L)'
;MSAQLLPATAAAFAPRALSVNVVLGSKIEPWLTQTLKRINRAKRPLNSVVQHQRCLTDTLSSASAIWTLTSIMLLKAPESDLRKDSNPLIEALFNFQLIHIEAYIVHVDIVLRNEVAFKLAPKSIEALVKYHKEIHCINIAASTYNWLEKDLQVKELHEKFIQAINKFVYRTNAIALEGLEEEGAGELLCGKSEEVKNNIMNLFLLPTPKAVGVIRPRTLLPTPTPTLCPHQPAFQMLPPWANGCMMCSLNSSQPLLGWS
;
A
#
# COMPACT_ATOMS: atom_id res chain seq x y z
N MET A 1 -26.24 8.53 10.68
CA MET A 1 -25.67 7.17 10.55
C MET A 1 -24.19 7.27 10.91
N SER A 2 -23.79 6.85 12.10
CA SER A 2 -22.39 6.97 12.53
C SER A 2 -21.55 5.96 11.75
N ALA A 3 -20.53 6.42 11.03
CA ALA A 3 -19.55 5.53 10.42
C ALA A 3 -18.84 4.79 11.56
N GLN A 4 -19.20 3.54 11.80
CA GLN A 4 -18.57 2.78 12.88
C GLN A 4 -17.07 2.71 12.60
N LEU A 5 -16.32 3.42 13.45
CA LEU A 5 -14.88 3.52 13.41
C LEU A 5 -14.28 2.15 13.73
N LEU A 6 -13.10 1.86 13.17
CA LEU A 6 -12.33 0.69 13.59
C LEU A 6 -12.17 0.70 15.12
N PRO A 7 -12.06 -0.48 15.76
CA PRO A 7 -11.79 -0.54 17.19
C PRO A 7 -10.49 0.19 17.53
N ALA A 8 -10.38 0.70 18.75
CA ALA A 8 -9.17 1.42 19.21
C ALA A 8 -7.88 0.60 19.07
N THR A 9 -7.99 -0.72 19.01
CA THR A 9 -6.90 -1.68 18.80
C THR A 9 -6.27 -1.57 17.40
N ALA A 10 -7.01 -1.03 16.44
CA ALA A 10 -6.54 -0.72 15.09
C ALA A 10 -5.80 0.63 15.03
N ALA A 11 -5.83 1.44 16.09
CA ALA A 11 -5.12 2.72 16.12
C ALA A 11 -3.60 2.51 16.06
N ALA A 12 -2.88 3.53 15.60
CA ALA A 12 -1.42 3.50 15.55
C ALA A 12 -0.82 3.20 16.92
N PHE A 13 0.22 2.35 16.95
CA PHE A 13 0.94 1.96 18.16
C PHE A 13 0.09 1.26 19.24
N ALA A 14 -1.20 1.00 19.01
CA ALA A 14 -2.02 0.29 19.97
C ALA A 14 -1.55 -1.17 20.12
N PRO A 15 -1.52 -1.71 21.35
CA PRO A 15 -1.19 -3.12 21.56
C PRO A 15 -2.23 -4.04 20.91
N ARG A 16 -1.85 -5.30 20.69
CA ARG A 16 -2.80 -6.34 20.29
C ARG A 16 -3.82 -6.54 21.42
N ALA A 17 -5.10 -6.55 21.09
CA ALA A 17 -6.13 -6.87 22.07
C ALA A 17 -6.21 -8.36 22.36
N LEU A 18 -6.66 -8.67 23.57
CA LEU A 18 -6.96 -10.03 24.04
C LEU A 18 -8.25 -10.60 23.42
N SER A 19 -9.08 -9.76 22.80
CA SER A 19 -10.33 -10.17 22.16
C SER A 19 -10.54 -9.39 20.87
N VAL A 20 -10.98 -10.10 19.83
CA VAL A 20 -11.30 -9.54 18.51
C VAL A 20 -12.78 -9.20 18.42
N ASN A 21 -13.11 -8.01 17.90
CA ASN A 21 -14.49 -7.63 17.69
C ASN A 21 -15.04 -8.29 16.42
N VAL A 22 -15.91 -9.29 16.61
CA VAL A 22 -16.58 -10.04 15.54
C VAL A 22 -18.07 -9.70 15.53
N VAL A 23 -18.54 -9.17 14.41
CA VAL A 23 -19.95 -8.85 14.16
C VAL A 23 -20.47 -9.74 13.02
N LEU A 24 -21.38 -10.66 13.35
CA LEU A 24 -22.05 -11.55 12.40
C LEU A 24 -23.51 -11.15 12.21
N GLY A 25 -24.07 -11.46 11.04
CA GLY A 25 -25.47 -11.23 10.72
C GLY A 25 -26.42 -12.24 11.37
N SER A 26 -27.73 -12.04 11.18
CA SER A 26 -28.76 -12.95 11.67
C SER A 26 -28.78 -14.30 10.95
N LYS A 27 -28.17 -14.38 9.76
CA LYS A 27 -27.94 -15.61 9.00
C LYS A 27 -26.44 -15.80 8.82
N ILE A 28 -26.01 -17.06 8.94
CA ILE A 28 -24.61 -17.44 8.72
C ILE A 28 -24.44 -17.92 7.29
N GLU A 29 -23.42 -17.40 6.63
CA GLU A 29 -23.04 -17.85 5.30
C GLU A 29 -22.47 -19.29 5.34
N PRO A 30 -22.84 -20.16 4.38
CA PRO A 30 -22.39 -21.55 4.38
C PRO A 30 -20.87 -21.72 4.38
N TRP A 31 -20.16 -20.86 3.63
CA TRP A 31 -18.70 -20.87 3.55
C TRP A 31 -18.05 -20.67 4.92
N LEU A 32 -18.59 -19.77 5.76
CA LEU A 32 -18.05 -19.50 7.09
C LEU A 32 -18.23 -20.71 8.01
N THR A 33 -19.36 -21.39 7.90
CA THR A 33 -19.61 -22.63 8.65
C THR A 33 -18.60 -23.71 8.25
N GLN A 34 -18.35 -23.86 6.95
CA GLN A 34 -17.39 -24.83 6.42
C GLN A 34 -15.96 -24.53 6.89
N THR A 35 -15.53 -23.27 6.82
CA THR A 35 -14.23 -22.81 7.31
C THR A 35 -14.08 -23.09 8.80
N LEU A 36 -15.04 -22.70 9.63
CA LEU A 36 -14.97 -22.94 11.08
C LEU A 36 -14.95 -24.43 11.40
N LYS A 37 -15.73 -25.26 10.70
CA LYS A 37 -15.68 -26.73 10.87
C LYS A 37 -14.32 -27.33 10.47
N ARG A 38 -13.68 -26.80 9.43
CA ARG A 38 -12.37 -27.25 8.95
C ARG A 38 -11.26 -27.01 9.97
N ILE A 39 -11.26 -25.86 10.63
CA ILE A 39 -10.18 -25.45 11.55
C ILE A 39 -10.42 -25.82 13.01
N ASN A 40 -11.67 -26.11 13.38
CA ASN A 40 -12.03 -26.34 14.78
C ASN A 40 -11.75 -27.79 15.19
N ARG A 41 -10.62 -28.02 15.85
CA ARG A 41 -10.23 -29.34 16.39
C ARG A 41 -11.20 -29.87 17.44
N ALA A 42 -11.71 -28.99 18.30
CA ALA A 42 -12.75 -29.36 19.26
C ALA A 42 -14.08 -29.37 18.51
N LYS A 43 -14.76 -30.52 18.41
CA LYS A 43 -16.06 -30.67 17.71
C LYS A 43 -17.21 -29.92 18.42
N ARG A 44 -17.05 -28.61 18.62
CA ARG A 44 -18.06 -27.74 19.21
C ARG A 44 -19.23 -27.61 18.23
N PRO A 45 -20.48 -27.60 18.71
CA PRO A 45 -21.64 -27.40 17.86
C PRO A 45 -21.61 -25.98 17.26
N LEU A 46 -21.90 -25.91 15.96
CA LEU A 46 -22.00 -24.68 15.17
C LEU A 46 -23.40 -24.61 14.54
N ASN A 47 -24.41 -24.46 15.39
CA ASN A 47 -25.83 -24.51 15.04
C ASN A 47 -26.52 -23.14 15.15
N SER A 48 -25.89 -22.16 15.80
CA SER A 48 -26.45 -20.80 15.96
C SER A 48 -25.42 -19.71 15.65
N VAL A 49 -25.89 -18.51 15.32
CA VAL A 49 -25.04 -17.33 15.07
C VAL A 49 -24.11 -17.06 16.25
N VAL A 50 -24.64 -17.15 17.48
CA VAL A 50 -23.87 -16.94 18.71
C VAL A 50 -22.73 -17.96 18.85
N GLN A 51 -22.94 -19.21 18.46
CA GLN A 51 -21.91 -20.23 18.47
C GLN A 51 -20.81 -19.95 17.44
N HIS A 52 -21.18 -19.52 16.23
CA HIS A 52 -20.21 -19.13 15.19
C HIS A 52 -19.40 -17.91 15.63
N GLN A 53 -20.07 -16.89 16.18
CA GLN A 53 -19.42 -15.68 16.67
C GLN A 53 -18.44 -15.99 17.80
N ARG A 54 -18.84 -16.79 18.79
CA ARG A 54 -17.95 -17.22 19.87
C ARG A 54 -16.77 -18.04 19.33
N CYS A 55 -17.02 -19.01 18.46
CA CYS A 55 -15.95 -19.84 17.88
C CYS A 55 -14.93 -18.99 17.12
N LEU A 56 -15.40 -18.08 16.25
CA LEU A 56 -14.52 -17.20 15.49
C LEU A 56 -13.78 -16.22 16.41
N THR A 57 -14.46 -15.65 17.41
CA THR A 57 -13.84 -14.75 18.39
C THR A 57 -12.74 -15.47 19.15
N ASP A 58 -13.01 -16.65 19.71
CA ASP A 58 -12.03 -17.45 20.46
C ASP A 58 -10.80 -17.76 19.60
N THR A 59 -11.02 -18.23 18.37
CA THR A 59 -9.94 -18.58 17.43
C THR A 59 -9.07 -17.37 17.08
N LEU A 60 -9.67 -16.23 16.73
CA LEU A 60 -8.92 -15.03 16.31
C LEU A 60 -8.25 -14.29 17.47
N SER A 61 -8.75 -14.49 18.68
CA SER A 61 -8.21 -13.88 19.90
C SER A 61 -6.96 -14.59 20.44
N SER A 62 -6.63 -15.77 19.90
CA SER A 62 -5.40 -16.49 20.26
C SER A 62 -4.16 -15.69 19.90
N ALA A 63 -3.13 -15.72 20.76
CA ALA A 63 -1.83 -15.10 20.45
C ALA A 63 -1.16 -15.69 19.20
N SER A 64 -1.45 -16.97 18.89
CA SER A 64 -0.96 -17.68 17.70
C SER A 64 -1.68 -17.29 16.40
N ALA A 65 -2.81 -16.55 16.48
CA ALA A 65 -3.59 -16.19 15.31
C ALA A 65 -2.90 -15.07 14.51
N ILE A 66 -1.87 -15.45 13.76
CA ILE A 66 -1.03 -14.59 12.92
C ILE A 66 -1.24 -14.99 11.46
N TRP A 67 -1.46 -13.98 10.63
CA TRP A 67 -1.71 -14.11 9.21
C TRP A 67 -0.50 -13.64 8.42
N THR A 68 -0.09 -14.42 7.43
CA THR A 68 0.87 -13.97 6.42
C THR A 68 0.10 -13.25 5.33
N LEU A 69 0.19 -11.92 5.28
CA LEU A 69 -0.53 -11.14 4.28
C LEU A 69 0.17 -11.15 2.93
N THR A 70 1.50 -11.04 2.93
CA THR A 70 2.32 -11.06 1.72
C THR A 70 3.78 -11.29 2.06
N SER A 71 4.60 -11.54 1.04
CA SER A 71 6.06 -11.63 1.16
C SER A 71 6.71 -10.65 0.20
N ILE A 72 7.60 -9.79 0.69
CA ILE A 72 8.25 -8.75 -0.10
C ILE A 72 9.73 -9.08 -0.23
N MET A 73 10.23 -9.13 -1.46
CA MET A 73 11.65 -9.29 -1.75
C MET A 73 12.31 -7.91 -1.76
N LEU A 74 13.32 -7.72 -0.91
CA LEU A 74 13.98 -6.44 -0.67
C LEU A 74 15.50 -6.62 -0.64
N LEU A 75 16.25 -5.54 -0.86
CA LEU A 75 17.71 -5.58 -0.79
C LEU A 75 18.20 -5.85 0.65
N LYS A 76 19.35 -6.48 0.79
CA LYS A 76 20.02 -6.70 2.10
C LYS A 76 20.94 -5.56 2.51
N ALA A 77 21.36 -4.73 1.56
CA ALA A 77 22.27 -3.61 1.77
C ALA A 77 21.93 -2.44 0.83
N PRO A 78 22.44 -1.23 1.11
CA PRO A 78 22.40 -0.11 0.17
C PRO A 78 22.98 -0.45 -1.19
N GLU A 79 22.55 0.25 -2.24
CA GLU A 79 22.96 -0.03 -3.63
C GLU A 79 24.48 0.06 -3.84
N SER A 80 25.16 0.94 -3.08
CA SER A 80 26.61 1.08 -3.11
C SER A 80 27.37 -0.14 -2.62
N ASP A 81 26.74 -0.93 -1.75
CA ASP A 81 27.36 -2.01 -0.98
C ASP A 81 26.95 -3.39 -1.51
N LEU A 82 26.12 -3.43 -2.56
CA LEU A 82 25.69 -4.68 -3.17
C LEU A 82 26.88 -5.44 -3.75
N ARG A 83 26.88 -6.75 -3.52
CA ARG A 83 27.86 -7.64 -4.14
C ARG A 83 27.67 -7.60 -5.65
N LYS A 84 28.76 -7.49 -6.38
CA LYS A 84 28.78 -7.67 -7.83
C LYS A 84 29.37 -9.03 -8.14
N ASP A 85 28.68 -9.84 -8.93
CA ASP A 85 29.14 -11.17 -9.31
C ASP A 85 28.89 -11.38 -10.80
N SER A 86 29.75 -12.16 -11.47
CA SER A 86 29.53 -12.49 -12.87
C SER A 86 28.33 -13.41 -13.06
N ASN A 87 27.92 -14.13 -12.01
CA ASN A 87 26.72 -14.94 -12.00
C ASN A 87 25.53 -14.20 -11.36
N PRO A 88 24.47 -13.88 -12.13
CA PRO A 88 23.33 -13.13 -11.63
C PRO A 88 22.53 -13.86 -10.54
N LEU A 89 22.56 -15.21 -10.51
CA LEU A 89 21.88 -15.98 -9.45
C LEU A 89 22.62 -15.87 -8.13
N ILE A 90 23.96 -15.92 -8.16
CA ILE A 90 24.79 -15.72 -6.98
C ILE A 90 24.58 -14.29 -6.48
N GLU A 91 24.64 -13.31 -7.38
CA GLU A 91 24.37 -11.91 -7.05
C GLU A 91 23.01 -11.74 -6.36
N ALA A 92 21.94 -12.30 -6.93
CA ALA A 92 20.59 -12.20 -6.36
C ALA A 92 20.47 -12.86 -4.98
N LEU A 93 21.01 -14.07 -4.80
CA LEU A 93 20.95 -14.80 -3.54
C LEU A 93 21.65 -14.04 -2.39
N PHE A 94 22.76 -13.36 -2.70
CA PHE A 94 23.48 -12.56 -1.71
C PHE A 94 22.80 -11.22 -1.45
N ASN A 95 22.25 -10.57 -2.48
CA ASN A 95 21.74 -9.20 -2.39
C ASN A 95 20.28 -9.08 -1.96
N PHE A 96 19.43 -10.10 -2.12
CA PHE A 96 18.00 -10.02 -1.79
C PHE A 96 17.60 -10.89 -0.59
N GLN A 97 16.72 -10.36 0.24
CA GLN A 97 16.04 -11.07 1.32
C GLN A 97 14.53 -11.03 1.14
N LEU A 98 13.85 -12.02 1.72
CA LEU A 98 12.40 -12.07 1.77
C LEU A 98 11.94 -11.63 3.16
N ILE A 99 11.07 -10.63 3.23
CA ILE A 99 10.39 -10.23 4.46
C ILE A 99 8.93 -10.70 4.38
N HIS A 100 8.54 -11.58 5.29
CA HIS A 100 7.14 -11.98 5.47
C HIS A 100 6.40 -10.90 6.25
N ILE A 101 5.32 -10.39 5.67
CA ILE A 101 4.47 -9.39 6.29
C ILE A 101 3.37 -10.12 7.06
N GLU A 102 3.61 -10.26 8.36
CA GLU A 102 2.70 -10.85 9.32
C GLU A 102 1.76 -9.79 9.92
N ALA A 103 0.51 -10.17 10.17
CA ALA A 103 -0.53 -9.33 10.75
C ALA A 103 -1.50 -10.15 11.61
N TYR A 104 -2.34 -9.49 12.39
CA TYR A 104 -3.44 -10.11 13.11
C TYR A 104 -4.76 -9.41 12.81
N ILE A 105 -5.86 -10.15 12.88
CA ILE A 105 -7.20 -9.60 12.67
C ILE A 105 -7.61 -8.79 13.90
N VAL A 106 -8.03 -7.56 13.69
CA VAL A 106 -8.52 -6.66 14.75
C VAL A 106 -10.04 -6.50 14.73
N HIS A 107 -10.66 -6.74 13.58
CA HIS A 107 -12.09 -6.57 13.40
C HIS A 107 -12.62 -7.44 12.27
N VAL A 108 -13.80 -8.01 12.49
CA VAL A 108 -14.62 -8.68 11.47
C VAL A 108 -16.02 -8.09 11.53
N ASP A 109 -16.52 -7.62 10.40
CA ASP A 109 -17.88 -7.13 10.24
C ASP A 109 -18.50 -7.69 8.95
N ILE A 110 -19.33 -8.72 9.10
CA ILE A 110 -20.03 -9.35 7.96
C ILE A 110 -21.35 -8.61 7.66
N VAL A 111 -21.78 -7.68 8.51
CA VAL A 111 -23.11 -7.07 8.44
C VAL A 111 -23.10 -5.76 7.67
N LEU A 112 -22.32 -4.77 8.12
CA LEU A 112 -22.40 -3.42 7.56
C LEU A 112 -21.46 -3.27 6.36
N ARG A 113 -20.22 -3.74 6.48
CA ARG A 113 -19.18 -3.56 5.47
C ARG A 113 -18.76 -4.84 4.75
N ASN A 114 -19.14 -6.00 5.28
CA ASN A 114 -18.67 -7.30 4.82
C ASN A 114 -17.13 -7.34 4.71
N GLU A 115 -16.44 -6.88 5.76
CA GLU A 115 -15.00 -6.67 5.79
C GLU A 115 -14.30 -7.36 6.96
N VAL A 116 -13.01 -7.63 6.77
CA VAL A 116 -12.05 -8.01 7.80
C VAL A 116 -10.91 -7.00 7.77
N ALA A 117 -10.50 -6.56 8.95
CA ALA A 117 -9.40 -5.62 9.12
C ALA A 117 -8.20 -6.29 9.79
N PHE A 118 -7.03 -6.13 9.17
CA PHE A 118 -5.74 -6.65 9.61
C PHE A 118 -4.85 -5.51 10.06
N LYS A 119 -4.20 -5.69 11.21
CA LYS A 119 -3.14 -4.80 11.69
C LYS A 119 -1.82 -5.55 11.68
N LEU A 120 -0.77 -4.88 11.19
CA LEU A 120 0.55 -5.48 11.11
C LEU A 120 1.07 -5.91 12.49
N ALA A 121 1.72 -7.06 12.53
CA ALA A 121 2.41 -7.52 13.72
C ALA A 121 3.61 -6.61 14.02
N PRO A 122 3.97 -6.41 15.30
CA PRO A 122 5.13 -5.59 15.68
C PRO A 122 6.42 -5.98 14.95
N LYS A 123 6.68 -7.28 14.82
CA LYS A 123 7.83 -7.83 14.06
C LYS A 123 7.88 -7.33 12.61
N SER A 124 6.74 -7.31 11.92
CA SER A 124 6.64 -6.81 10.53
C SER A 124 6.91 -5.31 10.47
N ILE A 125 6.34 -4.55 11.41
CA ILE A 125 6.55 -3.10 11.51
C ILE A 125 8.04 -2.81 11.74
N GLU A 126 8.66 -3.48 12.72
CA GLU A 126 10.08 -3.34 13.03
C GLU A 126 10.98 -3.67 11.83
N ALA A 127 10.70 -4.77 11.14
CA ALA A 127 11.46 -5.17 9.95
C ALA A 127 11.37 -4.12 8.83
N LEU A 128 10.17 -3.60 8.56
CA LEU A 128 9.94 -2.57 7.54
C LEU A 128 10.58 -1.22 7.93
N VAL A 129 10.47 -0.80 9.20
CA VAL A 129 11.10 0.43 9.70
C VAL A 129 12.61 0.32 9.63
N LYS A 130 13.18 -0.82 10.04
CA LYS A 130 14.62 -1.09 9.94
C LYS A 130 15.10 -1.00 8.49
N TYR A 131 14.42 -1.71 7.58
CA TYR A 131 14.74 -1.65 6.15
C TYR A 131 14.64 -0.22 5.59
N HIS A 132 13.59 0.52 5.97
CA HIS A 132 13.40 1.90 5.54
C HIS A 132 14.57 2.79 5.97
N LYS A 133 15.04 2.65 7.22
CA LYS A 133 16.15 3.44 7.77
C LYS A 133 17.50 3.08 7.15
N GLU A 134 17.82 1.80 7.15
CA GLU A 134 19.18 1.30 6.90
C GLU A 134 19.48 1.16 5.41
N ILE A 135 18.47 1.07 4.55
CA ILE A 135 18.66 0.83 3.11
C ILE A 135 17.97 1.91 2.30
N HIS A 136 16.64 2.05 2.45
CA HIS A 136 15.87 2.96 1.60
C HIS A 136 16.28 4.44 1.78
N CYS A 137 16.40 4.91 3.02
CA CYS A 137 16.86 6.28 3.32
C CYS A 137 18.29 6.53 2.83
N ILE A 138 19.17 5.53 2.92
CA ILE A 138 20.56 5.65 2.43
C ILE A 138 20.57 5.78 0.90
N ASN A 139 19.80 4.95 0.19
CA ASN A 139 19.71 5.03 -1.28
C ASN A 139 19.07 6.35 -1.76
N ILE A 140 18.05 6.85 -1.07
CA ILE A 140 17.47 8.18 -1.34
C ILE A 140 18.50 9.28 -1.12
N ALA A 141 19.25 9.20 -0.02
CA ALA A 141 20.32 10.14 0.23
C ALA A 141 21.37 10.05 -0.89
N ALA A 142 21.86 8.87 -1.25
CA ALA A 142 22.87 8.72 -2.29
C ALA A 142 22.42 9.25 -3.67
N SER A 143 21.13 9.09 -4.03
CA SER A 143 20.58 9.52 -5.34
C SER A 143 20.22 11.01 -5.43
N THR A 144 20.08 11.70 -4.29
CA THR A 144 19.69 13.13 -4.25
C THR A 144 20.92 14.04 -4.18
N TYR A 145 20.94 15.12 -4.98
CA TYR A 145 22.00 16.15 -4.97
C TYR A 145 22.30 16.62 -3.54
N ASN A 146 23.57 16.84 -3.20
CA ASN A 146 23.96 17.21 -1.84
C ASN A 146 23.60 18.68 -1.57
N TRP A 147 22.65 18.93 -0.67
CA TRP A 147 22.24 20.27 -0.26
C TRP A 147 21.97 20.31 1.24
N LEU A 148 22.03 21.52 1.82
CA LEU A 148 22.16 21.77 3.26
C LEU A 148 21.09 21.08 4.14
N GLU A 149 19.90 20.80 3.61
CA GLU A 149 18.75 20.28 4.36
C GLU A 149 18.43 18.80 4.09
N LYS A 150 19.25 18.13 3.29
CA LYS A 150 19.03 16.75 2.87
C LYS A 150 18.87 15.77 4.04
N ASP A 151 19.74 15.84 5.03
CA ASP A 151 19.69 14.96 6.21
C ASP A 151 18.41 15.19 7.03
N LEU A 152 17.94 16.44 7.10
CA LEU A 152 16.70 16.78 7.78
C LEU A 152 15.49 16.19 7.03
N GLN A 153 15.47 16.29 5.70
CA GLN A 153 14.39 15.73 4.88
C GLN A 153 14.34 14.21 4.92
N VAL A 154 15.49 13.53 4.93
CA VAL A 154 15.54 12.06 5.05
C VAL A 154 15.02 11.62 6.43
N LYS A 155 15.35 12.35 7.50
CA LYS A 155 14.79 12.10 8.83
C LYS A 155 13.27 12.29 8.85
N GLU A 156 12.77 13.39 8.31
CA GLU A 156 11.33 13.66 8.24
C GLU A 156 10.60 12.59 7.42
N LEU A 157 11.17 12.16 6.29
CA LEU A 157 10.64 11.06 5.48
C LEU A 157 10.56 9.76 6.29
N HIS A 158 11.61 9.45 7.06
CA HIS A 158 11.64 8.28 7.94
C HIS A 158 10.57 8.34 9.04
N GLU A 159 10.40 9.49 9.68
CA GLU A 159 9.37 9.68 10.70
C GLU A 159 7.95 9.56 10.12
N LYS A 160 7.71 10.13 8.93
CA LYS A 160 6.43 9.97 8.21
C LYS A 160 6.16 8.51 7.86
N PHE A 161 7.18 7.77 7.42
CA PHE A 161 7.06 6.34 7.18
C PHE A 161 6.70 5.57 8.44
N ILE A 162 7.39 5.80 9.57
CA ILE A 162 7.06 5.17 10.86
C ILE A 162 5.60 5.42 11.23
N GLN A 163 5.13 6.65 11.10
CA GLN A 163 3.74 6.98 11.40
C GLN A 163 2.76 6.27 10.45
N ALA A 164 3.06 6.26 9.14
CA ALA A 164 2.20 5.65 8.14
C ALA A 164 2.10 4.14 8.33
N ILE A 165 3.23 3.44 8.54
CA ILE A 165 3.23 1.99 8.71
C ILE A 165 2.55 1.55 10.02
N ASN A 166 2.67 2.34 11.09
CA ASN A 166 1.97 2.06 12.35
C ASN A 166 0.46 2.31 12.24
N LYS A 167 0.04 3.26 11.39
CA LYS A 167 -1.38 3.53 11.07
C LYS A 167 -1.95 2.55 10.04
N PHE A 168 -1.10 1.76 9.37
CA PHE A 168 -1.52 0.88 8.30
C PHE A 168 -2.45 -0.21 8.82
N VAL A 169 -3.68 -0.22 8.30
CA VAL A 169 -4.66 -1.26 8.52
C VAL A 169 -5.13 -1.72 7.15
N TYR A 170 -4.90 -2.99 6.84
CA TYR A 170 -5.39 -3.58 5.61
C TYR A 170 -6.83 -4.05 5.79
N ARG A 171 -7.74 -3.62 4.92
CA ARG A 171 -9.14 -4.06 4.94
C ARG A 171 -9.47 -4.76 3.65
N THR A 172 -10.18 -5.86 3.74
CA THR A 172 -10.62 -6.63 2.59
C THR A 172 -11.94 -7.32 2.90
N ASN A 173 -12.55 -7.95 1.90
CA ASN A 173 -13.83 -8.62 2.08
C ASN A 173 -13.74 -9.78 3.07
N ALA A 174 -14.82 -10.04 3.82
CA ALA A 174 -14.87 -11.11 4.81
C ALA A 174 -14.58 -12.51 4.26
N ILE A 175 -14.76 -12.73 2.95
CA ILE A 175 -14.38 -13.96 2.26
C ILE A 175 -12.89 -14.30 2.42
N ALA A 176 -12.03 -13.32 2.75
CA ALA A 176 -10.63 -13.58 3.09
C ALA A 176 -10.47 -14.58 4.25
N LEU A 177 -11.48 -14.71 5.13
CA LEU A 177 -11.49 -15.72 6.19
C LEU A 177 -11.53 -17.16 5.67
N GLU A 178 -11.78 -17.42 4.38
CA GLU A 178 -11.60 -18.76 3.81
C GLU A 178 -10.17 -19.28 3.94
N GLY A 179 -9.18 -18.37 3.95
CA GLY A 179 -7.76 -18.68 4.19
C GLY A 179 -7.40 -18.92 5.66
N LEU A 180 -8.39 -18.93 6.57
CA LEU A 180 -8.17 -19.20 7.99
C LEU A 180 -7.75 -20.67 8.19
N GLU A 181 -6.74 -20.91 9.00
CA GLU A 181 -6.20 -22.22 9.33
C GLU A 181 -6.38 -22.54 10.81
N GLU A 182 -5.83 -23.68 11.23
CA GLU A 182 -5.81 -24.07 12.63
C GLU A 182 -5.16 -22.98 13.51
N GLU A 183 -5.58 -22.91 14.77
CA GLU A 183 -5.04 -21.95 15.76
C GLU A 183 -5.21 -20.47 15.38
N GLY A 184 -6.01 -20.17 14.37
CA GLY A 184 -6.33 -18.83 13.91
C GLY A 184 -5.31 -18.21 12.97
N ALA A 185 -4.28 -18.97 12.58
CA ALA A 185 -3.34 -18.57 11.54
C ALA A 185 -4.02 -18.49 10.17
N GLY A 186 -3.35 -17.96 9.16
CA GLY A 186 -3.90 -17.98 7.81
C GLY A 186 -3.08 -17.18 6.80
N GLU A 187 -3.57 -17.21 5.56
CA GLU A 187 -3.00 -16.46 4.45
C GLU A 187 -4.08 -15.82 3.58
N LEU A 188 -3.72 -14.74 2.90
CA LEU A 188 -4.62 -14.07 1.96
C LEU A 188 -4.70 -14.82 0.64
N LEU A 189 -5.92 -15.18 0.23
CA LEU A 189 -6.19 -15.86 -1.04
C LEU A 189 -6.51 -14.87 -2.17
N CYS A 190 -6.70 -15.38 -3.38
CA CYS A 190 -7.26 -14.66 -4.53
C CYS A 190 -6.50 -13.38 -4.93
N GLY A 191 -5.17 -13.39 -4.84
CA GLY A 191 -4.31 -12.27 -5.25
C GLY A 191 -4.33 -11.07 -4.30
N LYS A 192 -5.01 -11.16 -3.15
CA LYS A 192 -5.02 -10.09 -2.14
C LYS A 192 -3.65 -9.84 -1.53
N SER A 193 -2.76 -10.82 -1.56
CA SER A 193 -1.35 -10.65 -1.17
C SER A 193 -0.60 -9.62 -2.03
N GLU A 194 -0.88 -9.55 -3.33
CA GLU A 194 -0.26 -8.55 -4.23
C GLU A 194 -0.81 -7.15 -3.95
N GLU A 195 -2.10 -7.04 -3.63
CA GLU A 195 -2.73 -5.78 -3.20
C GLU A 195 -2.06 -5.23 -1.93
N VAL A 196 -1.83 -6.09 -0.92
CA VAL A 196 -1.12 -5.70 0.31
C VAL A 196 0.32 -5.27 0.01
N LYS A 197 1.03 -6.04 -0.82
CA LYS A 197 2.39 -5.71 -1.23
C LYS A 197 2.45 -4.33 -1.88
N ASN A 198 1.58 -4.05 -2.85
CA ASN A 198 1.53 -2.75 -3.51
C ASN A 198 1.20 -1.62 -2.54
N ASN A 199 0.23 -1.83 -1.64
CA ASN A 199 -0.12 -0.84 -0.63
C ASN A 199 1.05 -0.52 0.31
N ILE A 200 1.82 -1.52 0.74
CA ILE A 200 3.02 -1.34 1.58
C ILE A 200 4.14 -0.68 0.78
N MET A 201 4.42 -1.13 -0.45
CA MET A 201 5.44 -0.54 -1.31
C MET A 201 5.15 0.93 -1.60
N ASN A 202 3.89 1.32 -1.74
CA ASN A 202 3.50 2.73 -1.92
C ASN A 202 3.80 3.60 -0.69
N LEU A 203 3.92 3.02 0.52
CA LEU A 203 4.36 3.78 1.71
C LEU A 203 5.84 4.17 1.64
N PHE A 204 6.66 3.40 0.91
CA PHE A 204 8.06 3.78 0.65
C PHE A 204 8.14 4.98 -0.32
N LEU A 205 7.12 5.17 -1.16
CA LEU A 205 7.04 6.25 -2.14
C LEU A 205 6.40 7.54 -1.59
N LEU A 206 6.19 7.64 -0.26
CA LEU A 206 5.68 8.87 0.34
C LEU A 206 6.51 10.07 -0.18
N PRO A 207 5.84 11.14 -0.66
CA PRO A 207 6.47 12.12 -1.53
C PRO A 207 7.71 12.70 -0.86
N THR A 208 8.87 12.46 -1.49
CA THR A 208 10.11 13.16 -1.19
C THR A 208 9.82 14.66 -1.24
N PRO A 209 10.21 15.44 -0.22
CA PRO A 209 10.01 16.88 -0.24
C PRO A 209 10.56 17.45 -1.54
N LYS A 210 9.73 18.19 -2.29
CA LYS A 210 10.20 18.88 -3.48
C LYS A 210 11.30 19.84 -3.03
N ALA A 211 12.49 19.70 -3.60
CA ALA A 211 13.52 20.73 -3.45
C ALA A 211 12.87 22.06 -3.85
N VAL A 212 12.79 23.00 -2.90
CA VAL A 212 12.39 24.37 -3.20
C VAL A 212 13.38 24.84 -4.25
N GLY A 213 12.88 25.09 -5.46
CA GLY A 213 13.72 25.47 -6.58
C GLY A 213 14.57 26.66 -6.19
N VAL A 214 15.88 26.45 -6.09
CA VAL A 214 16.85 27.55 -6.08
C VAL A 214 16.56 28.32 -7.36
N ILE A 215 16.01 29.53 -7.21
CA ILE A 215 15.94 30.49 -8.30
C ILE A 215 17.39 30.74 -8.67
N ARG A 216 17.88 30.04 -9.69
CA ARG A 216 19.15 30.35 -10.33
C ARG A 216 19.00 31.82 -10.77
N PRO A 217 19.82 32.76 -10.29
CA PRO A 217 19.77 34.12 -10.82
C PRO A 217 20.02 33.99 -12.32
N ARG A 218 19.02 34.36 -13.11
CA ARG A 218 19.15 34.45 -14.55
C ARG A 218 20.27 35.46 -14.79
N THR A 219 21.42 35.02 -15.26
CA THR A 219 22.49 35.93 -15.68
C THR A 219 21.90 36.80 -16.79
N LEU A 220 21.56 38.04 -16.45
CA LEU A 220 21.05 39.02 -17.39
C LEU A 220 22.22 39.40 -18.28
N LEU A 221 22.24 38.84 -19.49
CA LEU A 221 23.00 39.41 -20.60
C LEU A 221 22.52 40.85 -20.83
N PRO A 222 23.40 41.85 -20.91
CA PRO A 222 23.01 43.22 -21.19
C PRO A 222 22.52 43.33 -22.64
N THR A 223 21.26 43.73 -22.81
CA THR A 223 20.67 44.11 -24.09
C THR A 223 21.26 45.46 -24.55
N PRO A 224 21.60 45.64 -25.84
CA PRO A 224 22.03 46.94 -26.35
C PRO A 224 20.84 47.93 -26.43
N THR A 225 21.14 49.20 -26.14
CA THR A 225 20.26 50.38 -26.11
C THR A 225 19.57 50.68 -27.45
N PRO A 226 18.35 51.28 -27.44
CA PRO A 226 17.62 51.62 -28.66
C PRO A 226 17.95 53.05 -29.14
N THR A 227 18.15 53.22 -30.45
CA THR A 227 18.24 54.53 -31.11
C THR A 227 17.06 54.72 -32.07
N LEU A 228 16.49 55.92 -32.05
CA LEU A 228 15.23 56.36 -32.67
C LEU A 228 15.15 56.26 -34.21
N CYS A 229 14.00 55.76 -34.70
CA CYS A 229 13.09 56.20 -35.80
C CYS A 229 13.62 56.58 -37.21
N PRO A 230 12.75 56.77 -38.24
CA PRO A 230 11.47 56.13 -38.61
C PRO A 230 11.44 55.70 -40.11
N HIS A 231 10.48 54.86 -40.55
CA HIS A 231 9.70 55.00 -41.80
C HIS A 231 8.83 53.74 -42.02
N GLN A 232 7.51 53.93 -42.06
CA GLN A 232 6.56 53.00 -42.68
C GLN A 232 6.35 53.40 -44.16
N PRO A 233 5.83 52.48 -44.99
CA PRO A 233 4.42 52.63 -45.32
C PRO A 233 3.63 51.32 -45.23
N ALA A 234 2.33 51.51 -45.04
CA ALA A 234 1.29 50.50 -44.91
C ALA A 234 0.96 49.81 -46.24
N PHE A 235 0.57 48.53 -46.18
CA PHE A 235 -0.39 47.95 -47.11
C PHE A 235 -1.32 46.95 -46.39
N GLN A 236 -2.58 47.01 -46.80
CA GLN A 236 -3.79 46.42 -46.23
C GLN A 236 -3.93 44.92 -46.53
N MET A 237 -4.70 44.19 -45.71
CA MET A 237 -5.97 43.53 -46.08
C MET A 237 -6.40 42.45 -45.04
N LEU A 238 -7.71 42.27 -44.94
CA LEU A 238 -8.52 41.55 -43.93
C LEU A 238 -8.44 40.00 -43.97
N PRO A 239 -8.99 39.29 -42.95
CA PRO A 239 -8.95 37.84 -42.78
C PRO A 239 -10.24 37.13 -43.28
N PRO A 240 -10.24 35.78 -43.36
CA PRO A 240 -11.48 35.04 -43.13
C PRO A 240 -11.32 33.85 -42.18
N TRP A 241 -12.16 33.90 -41.14
CA TRP A 241 -12.87 32.82 -40.49
C TRP A 241 -13.23 31.66 -41.45
N ALA A 242 -12.89 30.42 -41.10
CA ALA A 242 -13.70 29.25 -41.43
C ALA A 242 -13.16 28.01 -40.68
N ASN A 243 -14.06 27.42 -39.88
CA ASN A 243 -14.06 26.06 -39.35
C ASN A 243 -13.08 25.79 -38.19
N GLY A 244 -13.50 25.59 -36.94
CA GLY A 244 -14.80 25.17 -36.44
C GLY A 244 -14.63 23.86 -35.65
N CYS A 245 -14.52 24.02 -34.33
CA CYS A 245 -15.14 23.22 -33.25
C CYS A 245 -15.16 21.66 -33.18
N MET A 246 -14.76 21.21 -31.98
CA MET A 246 -15.31 20.16 -31.07
C MET A 246 -15.31 18.68 -31.52
N MET A 247 -14.60 17.76 -30.84
CA MET A 247 -14.74 17.16 -29.48
C MET A 247 -15.71 15.96 -29.38
N CYS A 248 -15.20 14.94 -28.67
CA CYS A 248 -15.87 13.85 -27.95
C CYS A 248 -16.18 12.50 -28.66
N SER A 249 -15.27 11.55 -28.42
CA SER A 249 -15.44 10.20 -27.80
C SER A 249 -16.77 9.45 -27.88
N LEU A 250 -16.72 8.14 -28.23
CA LEU A 250 -17.09 7.01 -27.34
C LEU A 250 -16.96 5.62 -28.04
N ASN A 251 -16.30 4.70 -27.34
CA ASN A 251 -16.50 3.24 -27.21
C ASN A 251 -17.43 2.48 -28.19
N SER A 252 -16.97 1.31 -28.68
CA SER A 252 -17.34 -0.02 -28.14
C SER A 252 -17.17 -1.18 -29.17
N SER A 253 -16.63 -2.29 -28.65
CA SER A 253 -17.00 -3.72 -28.87
C SER A 253 -16.95 -4.42 -30.26
N GLN A 254 -16.31 -5.61 -30.23
CA GLN A 254 -16.18 -6.72 -31.19
C GLN A 254 -17.54 -7.35 -31.64
N PRO A 255 -17.65 -8.46 -32.45
CA PRO A 255 -16.67 -9.31 -33.17
C PRO A 255 -17.05 -9.61 -34.66
N LEU A 256 -16.16 -10.28 -35.42
CA LEU A 256 -16.54 -10.96 -36.68
C LEU A 256 -16.09 -12.43 -36.68
N LEU A 257 -17.08 -13.30 -36.89
CA LEU A 257 -17.01 -14.74 -37.15
C LEU A 257 -16.58 -15.01 -38.59
N GLY A 258 -15.99 -16.20 -38.82
CA GLY A 258 -16.17 -16.96 -40.06
C GLY A 258 -14.89 -17.36 -40.80
N TRP A 259 -14.29 -18.48 -40.39
CA TRP A 259 -13.47 -19.34 -41.26
C TRP A 259 -14.22 -20.66 -41.49
N SER A 260 -14.28 -21.05 -42.77
CA SER A 260 -14.58 -22.38 -43.33
C SER A 260 -16.01 -22.92 -43.25
#